data_AF-A0A3D3ARJ0-F1
#
_entry.id   AF-A0A3D3ARJ0-F1
#
_cell.length_a   1.000
_cell.length_b   1.000
_cell.length_c   1.000
_cell.angle_alpha   90.00
_cell.angle_beta   90.00
_cell.angle_gamma   90.00
#
_symmetry.space_group_name_H-M   'P 1'
#
loop_
_entity.id
_entity.type
_entity.pdbx_description
1 polymer ?
#
loop_
_entity_poly.entity_id
_entity_poly.type
_entity_poly.pdbx_seq_one_letter_code
_entity_poly.pdbx_strand_id
1 'polypeptide(L)'
;MDCIDCKAKSCRKGGKTRICEINKEKTISEYKNEENQKIVQNAAILVDNGRAGTLSRIQELLEFIRLMKYQKIGLAYCYGLENLVSQLLPVFRKTGAEVVPVSCTFGGLLQDEVNQESRIHNVSCNPLSQAEKLNQEKVELTIVIGLCLGHDILLNRYLKSDVTTLLVKDRTVSHDVMKGISKLFLELNRQ
;
A
#
# COMPACT_ATOMS: atom_id res chain seq x y z
N MET A 1 2.58 -21.47 -14.24
CA MET A 1 3.76 -22.00 -13.51
C MET A 1 3.57 -21.66 -12.05
N ASP A 2 3.62 -22.66 -11.17
CA ASP A 2 3.70 -22.38 -9.73
C ASP A 2 5.16 -22.04 -9.39
N CYS A 3 5.38 -20.79 -8.99
CA CYS A 3 6.71 -20.34 -8.62
C CYS A 3 7.19 -21.02 -7.33
N ILE A 4 6.32 -21.43 -6.41
CA ILE A 4 6.69 -22.04 -5.12
C ILE A 4 7.35 -23.40 -5.35
N ASP A 5 6.73 -24.26 -6.17
CA ASP A 5 7.19 -25.63 -6.44
C ASP A 5 8.36 -25.73 -7.42
N CYS A 6 8.76 -24.62 -8.04
CA CYS A 6 9.88 -24.61 -8.98
C CYS A 6 11.22 -24.88 -8.26
N LYS A 7 11.75 -26.10 -8.39
CA LYS A 7 13.07 -26.49 -7.82
C LYS A 7 14.25 -25.79 -8.49
N ALA A 8 14.15 -25.46 -9.78
CA ALA A 8 15.26 -24.92 -10.54
C ALA A 8 15.70 -23.51 -10.08
N LYS A 9 14.74 -22.63 -9.77
CA LYS A 9 14.93 -21.22 -9.34
C LYS A 9 16.07 -20.48 -10.07
N SER A 10 16.32 -20.80 -11.35
CA SER A 10 17.50 -20.31 -12.08
C SER A 10 17.50 -18.79 -12.25
N CYS A 11 16.31 -18.16 -12.21
CA CYS A 11 16.12 -16.71 -12.19
C CYS A 11 16.86 -15.99 -11.06
N ARG A 12 17.07 -16.65 -9.91
CA ARG A 12 17.83 -16.06 -8.78
C ARG A 12 19.33 -15.88 -9.08
N LYS A 13 19.83 -16.50 -10.14
CA LYS A 13 21.21 -16.36 -10.65
C LYS A 13 21.26 -15.72 -12.04
N GLY A 14 20.18 -15.05 -12.46
CA GLY A 14 20.06 -14.44 -13.79
C GLY A 14 19.81 -15.41 -14.95
N GLY A 15 19.62 -16.70 -14.68
CA GLY A 15 19.25 -17.70 -15.69
C GLY A 15 17.74 -17.71 -15.97
N LYS A 16 17.32 -18.32 -17.07
CA LYS A 16 15.90 -18.55 -17.38
C LYS A 16 15.67 -20.00 -17.82
N THR A 17 14.51 -20.55 -17.45
CA THR A 17 14.02 -21.79 -18.06
C THR A 17 13.07 -21.43 -19.20
N ARG A 18 12.78 -22.39 -20.10
CA ARG A 18 11.82 -22.21 -21.20
C ARG A 18 10.41 -21.81 -20.71
N ILE A 19 10.08 -22.12 -19.46
CA ILE A 19 8.75 -21.90 -18.85
C ILE A 19 8.67 -20.52 -18.17
N CYS A 20 9.82 -19.84 -17.98
CA CYS A 20 9.91 -18.51 -17.37
C CYS A 20 10.10 -17.41 -18.42
N GLU A 21 9.60 -17.61 -19.63
CA GLU A 21 9.79 -16.66 -20.72
C GLU A 21 8.96 -15.40 -20.47
N ILE A 22 9.65 -14.26 -20.48
CA ILE A 22 9.06 -12.92 -20.41
C ILE A 22 9.48 -12.15 -21.65
N ASN A 23 8.68 -11.17 -22.05
CA ASN A 23 9.11 -10.18 -23.04
C ASN A 23 10.10 -9.21 -22.40
N LYS A 24 11.38 -9.59 -22.39
CA LYS A 24 12.45 -8.83 -21.72
C LYS A 24 12.60 -7.44 -22.33
N GLU A 25 12.56 -7.30 -23.65
CA GLU A 25 12.70 -6.00 -24.30
C GLU A 25 11.58 -5.05 -23.85
N LYS A 26 10.32 -5.52 -23.85
CA LYS A 26 9.18 -4.73 -23.38
C LYS A 26 9.34 -4.33 -21.92
N THR A 27 9.63 -5.28 -21.01
CA THR A 27 9.79 -4.97 -19.59
C THR A 27 10.90 -3.97 -19.34
N ILE A 28 12.06 -4.11 -19.99
CA ILE A 28 13.16 -3.16 -19.87
C ILE A 28 12.78 -1.80 -20.45
N SER A 29 12.01 -1.76 -21.54
CA SER A 29 11.48 -0.51 -22.08
C SER A 29 10.56 0.21 -21.10
N GLU A 30 9.67 -0.51 -20.40
CA GLU A 30 8.83 0.08 -19.35
C GLU A 30 9.68 0.62 -18.19
N TYR A 31 10.71 -0.10 -17.76
CA TYR A 31 11.62 0.42 -16.75
C TYR A 31 12.36 1.67 -17.22
N LYS A 32 12.65 1.84 -18.50
CA LYS A 32 13.30 3.04 -19.04
C LYS A 32 12.41 4.28 -19.03
N ASN A 33 11.10 4.14 -18.79
CA ASN A 33 10.24 5.29 -18.50
C ASN A 33 10.81 6.07 -17.30
N GLU A 34 10.80 7.40 -17.39
CA GLU A 34 11.41 8.28 -16.40
C GLU A 34 10.80 8.11 -15.00
N GLU A 35 9.48 7.97 -14.89
CA GLU A 35 8.77 7.79 -13.62
C GLU A 35 9.16 6.46 -12.96
N ASN A 36 9.17 5.38 -13.74
CA ASN A 36 9.59 4.06 -13.27
C ASN A 36 11.07 4.05 -12.85
N GLN A 37 11.95 4.71 -13.60
CA GLN A 37 13.37 4.85 -13.23
C GLN A 37 13.53 5.58 -11.90
N LYS A 38 12.83 6.71 -11.70
CA LYS A 38 12.90 7.48 -10.45
C LYS A 38 12.51 6.62 -9.25
N ILE A 39 11.42 5.86 -9.36
CA ILE A 39 10.95 4.97 -8.29
C ILE A 39 11.99 3.89 -7.98
N VAL A 40 12.50 3.17 -8.99
CA VAL A 40 13.46 2.07 -8.78
C VAL A 40 14.78 2.58 -8.19
N GLN A 41 15.30 3.70 -8.68
CA GLN A 41 16.54 4.30 -8.18
C GLN A 41 16.41 4.75 -6.72
N ASN A 42 15.32 5.44 -6.38
CA ASN A 42 15.10 5.88 -5.01
C ASN A 42 14.79 4.73 -4.05
N ALA A 43 14.13 3.66 -4.52
CA ALA A 43 13.94 2.45 -3.74
C ALA A 43 15.27 1.73 -3.48
N ALA A 44 16.15 1.64 -4.49
CA ALA A 44 17.47 1.04 -4.38
C ALA A 44 18.34 1.75 -3.31
N ILE A 45 18.26 3.08 -3.21
CA ILE A 45 18.97 3.86 -2.18
C ILE A 45 18.62 3.40 -0.75
N LEU A 46 17.42 2.87 -0.50
CA LEU A 46 16.98 2.42 0.83
C LEU A 46 17.54 1.05 1.22
N VAL A 47 17.95 0.22 0.26
CA VAL A 47 18.28 -1.20 0.49
C VAL A 47 19.69 -1.58 0.07
N ASP A 48 20.23 -0.94 -0.96
CA ASP A 48 21.56 -1.25 -1.50
C ASP A 48 22.67 -0.80 -0.54
N ASN A 49 23.90 -1.25 -0.80
CA ASN A 49 25.10 -0.90 -0.03
C ASN A 49 24.98 -1.20 1.47
N GLY A 50 24.28 -2.28 1.83
CA GLY A 50 24.13 -2.75 3.21
C GLY A 50 23.04 -2.05 4.01
N ARG A 51 22.17 -1.25 3.38
CA ARG A 51 21.08 -0.55 4.06
C ARG A 51 19.82 -1.40 4.27
N ALA A 52 19.69 -2.52 3.57
CA ALA A 52 18.56 -3.43 3.73
C ALA A 52 18.37 -3.84 5.20
N GLY A 53 17.17 -3.55 5.75
CA GLY A 53 16.81 -3.87 7.14
C GLY A 53 17.34 -2.90 8.20
N THR A 54 17.98 -1.79 7.81
CA THR A 54 18.47 -0.77 8.75
C THR A 54 17.39 0.23 9.18
N LEU A 55 16.30 0.32 8.41
CA LEU A 55 15.16 1.20 8.65
C LEU A 55 13.89 0.37 8.87
N SER A 56 13.03 0.81 9.78
CA SER A 56 11.65 0.34 9.85
C SER A 56 10.85 0.82 8.63
N ARG A 57 9.74 0.15 8.30
CA ARG A 57 8.90 0.52 7.15
C ARG A 57 8.44 1.99 7.17
N ILE A 58 8.12 2.55 8.33
CA ILE A 58 7.76 3.98 8.41
C ILE A 58 8.96 4.89 8.13
N GLN A 59 10.16 4.51 8.58
CA GLN A 59 11.38 5.27 8.28
C GLN A 59 11.73 5.20 6.79
N GLU A 60 11.65 4.01 6.18
CA GLU A 60 11.79 3.83 4.72
C GLU A 60 10.83 4.74 3.97
N LEU A 61 9.55 4.77 4.36
CA LEU A 61 8.53 5.59 3.71
C LEU A 61 8.83 7.09 3.83
N LEU A 62 9.19 7.57 5.02
CA LEU A 62 9.54 8.99 5.22
C LEU A 62 10.78 9.41 4.44
N GLU A 63 11.77 8.52 4.30
CA GLU A 63 12.96 8.78 3.48
C GLU A 63 12.60 8.73 1.99
N PHE A 64 11.82 7.74 1.55
CA PHE A 64 11.35 7.62 0.17
C PHE A 64 10.59 8.87 -0.29
N ILE A 65 9.70 9.41 0.56
CA ILE A 65 8.97 10.66 0.26
C ILE A 65 9.94 11.82 -0.01
N ARG A 66 11.02 11.94 0.78
CA ARG A 66 12.05 12.98 0.60
C ARG A 66 12.89 12.75 -0.65
N LEU A 67 13.28 11.50 -0.93
CA LEU A 67 14.07 11.12 -2.11
C LEU A 67 13.29 11.37 -3.41
N MET A 68 12.00 11.00 -3.42
CA MET A 68 11.08 11.26 -4.54
C MET A 68 10.73 12.74 -4.67
N LYS A 69 10.95 13.54 -3.61
CA LYS A 69 10.57 14.96 -3.54
C LYS A 69 9.08 15.18 -3.80
N TYR A 70 8.22 14.27 -3.33
CA TYR A 70 6.78 14.49 -3.40
C TYR A 70 6.40 15.78 -2.69
N GLN A 71 5.68 16.65 -3.38
CA GLN A 71 5.17 17.92 -2.87
C GLN A 71 3.87 17.72 -2.10
N LYS A 72 3.02 16.76 -2.51
CA LYS A 72 1.75 16.47 -1.84
C LYS A 72 1.48 14.98 -1.71
N ILE A 73 1.16 14.55 -0.49
CA ILE A 73 0.85 13.14 -0.18
C ILE A 73 -0.52 12.99 0.48
N GLY A 74 -1.18 11.88 0.20
CA GLY A 74 -2.45 11.49 0.77
C GLY A 74 -2.30 10.44 1.87
N LEU A 75 -3.04 10.58 2.97
CA LEU A 75 -3.22 9.51 3.95
C LEU A 75 -4.66 8.99 3.84
N ALA A 76 -4.83 7.83 3.20
CA ALA A 76 -6.12 7.14 3.08
C ALA A 76 -6.28 6.20 4.28
N TYR A 77 -7.13 6.55 5.25
CA TYR A 77 -7.14 5.86 6.55
C TYR A 77 -8.51 5.39 7.00
N CYS A 78 -8.54 4.31 7.77
CA CYS A 78 -9.77 3.88 8.43
C CYS A 78 -10.06 4.76 9.66
N TYR A 79 -11.31 5.20 9.82
CA TYR A 79 -11.79 5.94 11.01
C TYR A 79 -11.38 5.26 12.34
N GLY A 80 -11.39 3.93 12.40
CA GLY A 80 -10.94 3.18 13.58
C GLY A 80 -9.46 3.35 13.95
N LEU A 81 -8.66 4.00 13.10
CA LEU A 81 -7.25 4.34 13.33
C LEU A 81 -7.00 5.85 13.33
N GLU A 82 -8.05 6.67 13.42
CA GLU A 82 -7.94 8.13 13.34
C GLU A 82 -6.97 8.72 14.37
N ASN A 83 -7.00 8.22 15.61
CA ASN A 83 -6.07 8.66 16.66
C ASN A 83 -4.61 8.39 16.30
N LEU A 84 -4.31 7.22 15.72
CA LEU A 84 -2.96 6.88 15.25
C LEU A 84 -2.55 7.82 14.11
N VAL A 85 -3.44 8.06 13.15
CA VAL A 85 -3.18 8.93 11.99
C VAL A 85 -2.95 10.38 12.44
N SER A 86 -3.72 10.87 13.41
CA SER A 86 -3.54 12.18 14.01
C SER A 86 -2.14 12.36 14.60
N GLN A 87 -1.61 11.33 15.26
CA GLN A 87 -0.24 11.33 15.79
C GLN A 87 0.83 11.26 14.67
N LEU A 88 0.52 10.60 13.55
CA LEU A 88 1.43 10.47 12.40
C LEU A 88 1.46 11.72 11.51
N LEU A 89 0.39 12.52 11.47
CA LEU A 89 0.32 13.76 10.66
C LEU A 89 1.54 14.68 10.83
N PRO A 90 1.96 15.07 12.05
CA PRO A 90 3.14 15.91 12.23
C PRO A 90 4.44 15.20 11.80
N VAL A 91 4.50 13.86 11.85
CA VAL A 91 5.66 13.09 11.39
C VAL A 91 5.79 13.16 9.87
N PHE A 92 4.68 12.96 9.15
CA PHE A 92 4.66 13.07 7.69
C PHE A 92 4.94 14.49 7.20
N ARG A 93 4.42 15.52 7.88
CA ARG A 93 4.69 16.93 7.53
C ARG A 93 6.18 17.30 7.64
N LYS A 94 6.96 16.62 8.48
CA LYS A 94 8.43 16.79 8.56
C LYS A 94 9.19 16.28 7.32
N THR A 95 8.51 15.69 6.34
CA THR A 95 9.11 15.39 5.03
C THR A 95 9.20 16.63 4.14
N GLY A 96 8.44 17.69 4.45
CA GLY A 96 8.30 18.88 3.62
C GLY A 96 7.10 18.83 2.67
N ALA A 97 6.43 17.69 2.55
CA ALA A 97 5.21 17.55 1.74
C ALA A 97 3.98 18.14 2.43
N GLU A 98 3.06 18.68 1.64
CA GLU A 98 1.67 18.89 2.04
C GLU A 98 1.01 17.52 2.28
N VAL A 99 0.27 17.40 3.39
CA VAL A 99 -0.32 16.11 3.80
C VAL A 99 -1.84 16.24 3.86
N VAL A 100 -2.53 15.43 3.05
CA VAL A 100 -4.00 15.38 2.94
C VAL A 100 -4.52 14.10 3.60
N PRO A 101 -5.02 14.14 4.85
CA PRO A 101 -5.70 13.01 5.46
C PRO A 101 -7.15 12.89 4.97
N VAL A 102 -7.57 11.68 4.58
CA VAL A 102 -8.95 11.40 4.17
C VAL A 102 -9.45 10.13 4.86
N SER A 103 -10.48 10.29 5.70
CA SER A 103 -11.10 9.20 6.46
C SER A 103 -11.93 8.28 5.57
N CYS A 104 -12.03 7.00 5.93
CA CYS A 104 -12.85 6.04 5.23
C CYS A 104 -14.33 6.35 5.21
N THR A 105 -14.84 7.22 6.08
CA THR A 105 -16.23 7.65 6.10
C THR A 105 -16.47 8.96 5.34
N PHE A 106 -15.49 9.46 4.59
CA PHE A 106 -15.61 10.68 3.82
C PHE A 106 -16.83 10.64 2.87
N GLY A 107 -17.62 11.71 2.89
CA GLY A 107 -18.89 11.81 2.16
C GLY A 107 -20.11 11.30 2.93
N GLY A 108 -19.94 10.54 4.02
CA GLY A 108 -21.04 10.20 4.93
C GLY A 108 -22.13 9.30 4.36
N LEU A 109 -21.83 8.54 3.30
CA LEU A 109 -22.79 7.60 2.69
C LEU A 109 -23.21 6.52 3.69
N LEU A 110 -24.46 6.12 3.63
CA LEU A 110 -25.03 5.07 4.46
C LEU A 110 -24.79 3.68 3.85
N GLN A 111 -24.81 2.66 4.70
CA GLN A 111 -24.47 1.30 4.30
C GLN A 111 -25.49 0.67 3.33
N ASP A 112 -26.76 1.06 3.40
CA ASP A 112 -27.83 0.69 2.48
C ASP A 112 -27.79 1.48 1.15
N GLU A 113 -27.15 2.67 1.12
CA GLU A 113 -26.86 3.39 -0.14
C GLU A 113 -25.70 2.74 -0.92
N VAL A 114 -24.69 2.23 -0.21
CA VAL A 114 -23.47 1.65 -0.82
C VAL A 114 -23.63 0.17 -1.12
N ASN A 115 -24.40 -0.57 -0.31
CA ASN A 115 -24.68 -1.98 -0.51
C ASN A 115 -26.20 -2.22 -0.54
N GLN A 116 -26.72 -2.47 -1.74
CA GLN A 116 -28.15 -2.69 -2.00
C GLN A 116 -28.75 -3.88 -1.23
N GLU A 117 -27.92 -4.83 -0.78
CA GLU A 117 -28.37 -5.97 0.04
C GLU A 117 -28.39 -5.66 1.54
N SER A 118 -27.80 -4.55 1.96
CA SER A 118 -27.74 -4.18 3.37
C SER A 118 -29.03 -3.54 3.85
N ARG A 119 -29.38 -3.85 5.10
CA ARG A 119 -30.46 -3.15 5.84
C ARG A 119 -29.90 -2.26 6.95
N ILE A 120 -28.59 -2.04 6.96
CA ILE A 120 -27.92 -1.21 7.97
C ILE A 120 -28.00 0.24 7.53
N HIS A 121 -28.58 1.09 8.38
CA HIS A 121 -28.73 2.53 8.13
C HIS A 121 -27.73 3.36 8.95
N ASN A 122 -26.45 2.97 8.89
CA ASN A 122 -25.33 3.67 9.53
C ASN A 122 -24.33 4.11 8.47
N VAL A 123 -23.49 5.09 8.81
CA VAL A 123 -22.40 5.54 7.94
C VAL A 123 -21.51 4.37 7.54
N SER A 124 -21.35 4.18 6.23
CA SER A 124 -20.48 3.21 5.60
C SER A 124 -19.08 3.75 5.39
N CYS A 125 -18.16 2.84 5.12
CA CYS A 125 -16.89 3.24 4.53
C CYS A 125 -17.08 3.46 3.03
N ASN A 126 -16.58 4.58 2.54
CA ASN A 126 -16.66 5.00 1.15
C ASN A 126 -15.23 5.18 0.57
N PRO A 127 -14.58 4.09 0.13
CA PRO A 127 -13.26 4.17 -0.49
C PRO A 127 -13.27 4.92 -1.83
N LEU A 128 -14.42 4.99 -2.52
CA LEU A 128 -14.53 5.66 -3.82
C LEU A 128 -14.44 7.19 -3.67
N SER A 129 -15.20 7.79 -2.75
CA SER A 129 -15.05 9.23 -2.48
C SER A 129 -13.73 9.57 -1.80
N GLN A 130 -13.13 8.63 -1.06
CA GLN A 130 -11.76 8.78 -0.58
C GLN A 130 -10.77 8.94 -1.74
N ALA A 131 -10.81 8.03 -2.73
CA ALA A 131 -9.97 8.09 -3.91
C ALA A 131 -10.27 9.35 -4.74
N GLU A 132 -11.55 9.70 -4.91
CA GLU A 132 -11.96 10.92 -5.61
C GLU A 132 -11.37 12.17 -4.97
N LYS A 133 -11.49 12.31 -3.64
CA LYS A 133 -10.93 13.45 -2.91
C LYS A 133 -9.42 13.53 -3.08
N LEU A 134 -8.70 12.41 -2.95
CA LEU A 134 -7.24 12.37 -3.13
C LEU A 134 -6.82 12.72 -4.56
N ASN A 135 -7.57 12.25 -5.57
CA ASN A 135 -7.35 12.61 -6.97
C ASN A 135 -7.62 14.10 -7.24
N GLN A 136 -8.66 14.68 -6.65
CA GLN A 136 -8.99 16.11 -6.75
C GLN A 136 -7.88 16.98 -6.13
N GLU A 137 -7.32 16.54 -5.01
CA GLU A 137 -6.17 17.18 -4.36
C GLU A 137 -4.86 17.04 -5.13
N LYS A 138 -4.83 16.16 -6.16
CA LYS A 138 -3.64 15.86 -6.97
C LYS A 138 -2.46 15.40 -6.11
N VAL A 139 -2.73 14.54 -5.13
CA VAL A 139 -1.66 13.90 -4.36
C VAL A 139 -0.79 13.04 -5.28
N GLU A 140 0.51 13.01 -5.05
CA GLU A 140 1.46 12.25 -5.87
C GLU A 140 1.70 10.84 -5.31
N LEU A 141 1.60 10.69 -3.99
CA LEU A 141 1.64 9.41 -3.29
C LEU A 141 0.47 9.30 -2.31
N THR A 142 -0.27 8.20 -2.38
CA THR A 142 -1.28 7.82 -1.39
C THR A 142 -0.75 6.71 -0.49
N ILE A 143 -0.83 6.93 0.82
CA ILE A 143 -0.43 5.99 1.86
C ILE A 143 -1.69 5.40 2.49
N VAL A 144 -1.89 4.10 2.31
CA VAL A 144 -3.02 3.35 2.86
C VAL A 144 -2.72 2.93 4.30
N ILE A 145 -3.62 3.28 5.22
CA ILE A 145 -3.48 3.02 6.67
C ILE A 145 -4.72 2.29 7.19
N GLY A 146 -4.64 0.95 7.20
CA GLY A 146 -5.57 0.07 7.89
C GLY A 146 -7.00 0.09 7.38
N LEU A 147 -7.19 0.19 6.07
CA LEU A 147 -8.50 -0.02 5.45
C LEU A 147 -8.96 -1.49 5.57
N CYS A 148 -10.28 -1.69 5.59
CA CYS A 148 -10.86 -3.03 5.57
C CYS A 148 -10.64 -3.70 4.21
N LEU A 149 -10.51 -5.02 4.20
CA LEU A 149 -10.43 -5.82 2.97
C LEU A 149 -11.61 -5.51 2.05
N GLY A 150 -11.32 -5.31 0.77
CA GLY A 150 -12.30 -4.94 -0.26
C GLY A 150 -12.40 -3.43 -0.42
N HIS A 151 -12.32 -2.66 0.66
CA HIS A 151 -12.28 -1.19 0.57
C HIS A 151 -10.92 -0.69 0.12
N ASP A 152 -9.84 -1.33 0.56
CA ASP A 152 -8.49 -1.11 0.05
C ASP A 152 -8.38 -1.44 -1.45
N ILE A 153 -8.99 -2.54 -1.90
CA ILE A 153 -9.04 -2.93 -3.32
C ILE A 153 -9.75 -1.86 -4.14
N LEU A 154 -10.92 -1.40 -3.70
CA LEU A 154 -11.66 -0.34 -4.39
C LEU A 154 -10.90 0.97 -4.40
N LEU A 155 -10.28 1.38 -3.28
CA LEU A 155 -9.45 2.57 -3.24
C LEU A 155 -8.34 2.50 -4.30
N ASN A 156 -7.53 1.43 -4.28
CA ASN A 156 -6.42 1.25 -5.22
C ASN A 156 -6.87 1.27 -6.69
N ARG A 157 -8.04 0.72 -6.99
CA ARG A 157 -8.58 0.69 -8.37
C ARG A 157 -8.89 2.08 -8.93
N TYR A 158 -9.22 3.06 -8.07
CA TYR A 158 -9.66 4.39 -8.49
C TYR A 158 -8.65 5.50 -8.22
N LEU A 159 -7.54 5.22 -7.53
CA LEU A 159 -6.46 6.18 -7.33
C LEU A 159 -5.68 6.42 -8.63
N LYS A 160 -5.26 7.67 -8.83
CA LYS A 160 -4.38 8.08 -9.94
C LYS A 160 -2.93 8.33 -9.50
N SER A 161 -2.69 8.44 -8.19
CA SER A 161 -1.37 8.64 -7.60
C SER A 161 -0.61 7.33 -7.51
N ASP A 162 0.69 7.39 -7.18
CA ASP A 162 1.38 6.23 -6.63
C ASP A 162 0.68 5.77 -5.35
N VAL A 163 0.74 4.47 -5.03
CA VAL A 163 0.09 3.92 -3.83
C VAL A 163 1.03 2.99 -3.09
N THR A 164 1.05 3.12 -1.76
CA THR A 164 1.71 2.15 -0.88
C THR A 164 0.90 1.93 0.39
N THR A 165 1.02 0.76 0.99
CA THR A 165 0.34 0.42 2.25
C THR A 165 1.33 0.46 3.40
N LEU A 166 1.06 1.32 4.39
CA LEU A 166 1.86 1.37 5.62
C LEU A 166 1.37 0.35 6.65
N LEU A 167 0.05 0.15 6.76
CA LEU A 167 -0.55 -0.71 7.76
C LEU A 167 -1.69 -1.52 7.13
N VAL A 168 -1.58 -2.85 7.18
CA VAL A 168 -2.65 -3.77 6.80
C VAL A 168 -3.51 -4.06 8.02
N LYS A 169 -4.83 -3.96 7.88
CA LYS A 169 -5.74 -4.08 9.01
C LYS A 169 -5.94 -5.54 9.43
N ASP A 170 -5.48 -5.88 10.63
CA ASP A 170 -5.89 -7.11 11.31
C ASP A 170 -6.27 -6.81 12.76
N ARG A 171 -7.56 -6.86 13.09
CA ARG A 171 -8.04 -6.53 14.45
C ARG A 171 -7.69 -7.59 15.48
N THR A 172 -7.43 -8.82 15.06
CA THR A 172 -7.32 -9.96 15.96
C THR A 172 -5.93 -10.08 16.60
N VAL A 173 -4.92 -9.51 15.95
CA VAL A 173 -3.50 -9.60 16.33
C VAL A 173 -2.82 -8.23 16.36
N SER A 174 -3.57 -7.16 16.69
CA SER A 174 -3.05 -5.80 16.78
C SER A 174 -2.31 -5.34 15.51
N HIS A 175 -2.86 -5.71 14.34
CA HIS A 175 -2.37 -5.38 13.00
C HIS A 175 -1.03 -6.03 12.60
N ASP A 176 -0.53 -6.97 13.41
CA ASP A 176 0.62 -7.80 13.09
C ASP A 176 0.18 -9.05 12.29
N VAL A 177 0.03 -8.89 10.98
CA VAL A 177 -0.52 -9.92 10.09
C VAL A 177 0.29 -11.22 10.13
N MET A 178 1.59 -11.18 10.45
CA MET A 178 2.40 -12.39 10.60
C MET A 178 1.90 -13.28 11.73
N LYS A 179 1.45 -12.70 12.85
CA LYS A 179 0.82 -13.48 13.93
C LYS A 179 -0.46 -14.16 13.48
N GLY A 180 -1.28 -13.48 12.68
CA GLY A 180 -2.52 -14.04 12.12
C GLY A 180 -2.22 -15.26 11.23
N ILE A 181 -1.23 -15.12 10.34
CA ILE A 181 -0.77 -16.21 9.46
C ILE A 181 -0.22 -17.38 10.28
N SER A 182 0.64 -17.13 11.26
CA SER A 182 1.20 -18.19 12.12
C SER A 182 0.11 -18.93 12.90
N LYS A 183 -0.88 -18.21 13.42
CA LYS A 183 -2.03 -18.80 14.12
C LYS A 183 -2.82 -19.73 13.20
N LEU A 184 -3.10 -19.29 11.97
CA LEU A 184 -3.78 -20.11 10.97
C LEU A 184 -3.04 -21.42 10.70
N PHE A 185 -1.71 -21.38 10.53
CA PHE A 185 -0.93 -22.60 10.30
C PHE A 185 -0.93 -23.56 11.50
N LEU A 186 -0.92 -23.02 12.72
CA LEU A 186 -1.05 -23.85 13.93
C LEU A 186 -2.42 -24.53 14.02
N GLU A 187 -3.49 -23.88 13.56
CA GLU A 187 -4.84 -24.44 13.54
C GLU A 187 -4.99 -25.54 12.47
N LEU A 188 -4.42 -25.32 11.29
CA LEU A 188 -4.45 -26.31 10.19
C LEU A 188 -3.66 -27.58 10.53
N ASN A 189 -2.52 -27.47 11.22
CA ASN A 189 -1.71 -28.62 11.62
C ASN A 189 -2.27 -29.42 12.82
N ARG A 190 -3.38 -28.96 13.42
CA ARG A 190 -4.09 -29.67 14.51
C ARG A 190 -5.26 -30.52 14.01
N GLN A 191 -5.62 -30.41 12.73
CA GLN A 191 -6.63 -31.24 12.05
C GLN A 191 -5.95 -32.41 11.33
#